data_AF-A0AA38CGA8-F1
#
_entry.id   AF-A0AA38CGA8-F1
#
_cell.length_a   1.000
_cell.length_b   1.000
_cell.length_c   1.000
_cell.angle_alpha   90.00
_cell.angle_beta   90.00
_cell.angle_gamma   90.00
#
_symmetry.space_group_name_H-M   'P 1'
#
loop_
_entity.id
_entity.type
_entity.pdbx_description
1 polymer ?
#
loop_
_entity_poly.entity_id
_entity_poly.type
_entity_poly.pdbx_seq_one_letter_code
_entity_poly.pdbx_strand_id
1 'polypeptide(L)'
;IIVDILSRLQDASDLCRCRMASNHLLRLSAHVHSIRFYCTYNELLRSRRPEVQIPPFKAMVKKMLLELVQVHSVRFHMEESMQRLCYEDEEGELSDYWLTDVDFVMGWVEHVGLSLKELCMTDFWQQSCWRRTQILSAISTH
;
A
#
# COMPACT_ATOMS: atom_id res chain seq x y z
N ILE A 1 20.93 12.93 5.11
CA ILE A 1 21.48 12.25 3.91
C ILE A 1 20.95 10.82 3.78
N ILE A 2 21.29 9.86 4.64
CA ILE A 2 20.86 8.46 4.44
C ILE A 2 19.34 8.30 4.50
N VAL A 3 18.66 8.88 5.49
CA VAL A 3 17.19 8.86 5.57
C VAL A 3 16.55 9.47 4.33
N ASP A 4 17.12 10.55 3.80
CA ASP A 4 16.64 11.19 2.57
C ASP A 4 16.79 10.27 1.35
N ILE A 5 17.89 9.50 1.29
CA ILE A 5 18.10 8.49 0.23
C ILE A 5 17.07 7.37 0.37
N LEU A 6 16.89 6.83 1.58
CA LEU A 6 15.91 5.77 1.85
C LEU A 6 14.47 6.23 1.53
N SER A 7 14.16 7.49 1.79
CA SER A 7 12.85 8.10 1.48
C SER A 7 12.60 8.29 -0.02
N ARG A 8 13.64 8.20 -0.85
CA ARG A 8 13.55 8.33 -2.32
C ARG A 8 13.50 6.99 -3.03
N LEU A 9 13.60 5.87 -2.30
CA LEU A 9 13.45 4.55 -2.88
C LEU A 9 12.11 4.44 -3.63
N GLN A 10 12.14 3.67 -4.72
CA GLN A 10 10.99 3.51 -5.59
C GLN A 10 10.00 2.51 -5.00
N ASP A 11 10.49 1.48 -4.30
CA ASP A 11 9.65 0.42 -3.72
C ASP A 11 10.04 0.13 -2.26
N ALA A 12 9.03 -0.14 -1.43
CA ALA A 12 9.14 -0.62 -0.07
C ALA A 12 9.94 -1.93 0.01
N SER A 13 9.92 -2.75 -1.04
CA SER A 13 10.78 -3.95 -1.14
C SER A 13 12.26 -3.61 -1.05
N ASP A 14 12.71 -2.49 -1.64
CA ASP A 14 14.10 -2.04 -1.54
C ASP A 14 14.43 -1.54 -0.13
N LEU A 15 13.48 -0.86 0.51
CA LEU A 15 13.62 -0.45 1.90
C LEU A 15 13.78 -1.67 2.82
N CYS A 16 13.00 -2.73 2.59
CA CYS A 16 13.16 -4.02 3.28
C CYS A 16 14.53 -4.65 3.07
N ARG A 17 15.07 -4.63 1.85
CA ARG A 17 16.44 -5.11 1.58
C ARG A 17 17.47 -4.29 2.33
N CYS A 18 17.32 -2.96 2.38
CA CYS A 18 18.19 -2.09 3.18
C CYS A 18 18.13 -2.43 4.68
N ARG A 19 16.93 -2.69 5.22
CA ARG A 19 16.74 -3.12 6.62
C ARG A 19 17.51 -4.40 6.94
N MET A 20 17.49 -5.37 6.02
CA MET A 20 18.18 -6.65 6.18
C MET A 20 19.70 -6.54 6.06
N ALA A 21 20.20 -5.56 5.29
CA ALA A 21 21.63 -5.39 5.05
C ALA A 21 22.39 -4.86 6.28
N SER A 22 21.75 -4.09 7.16
CA SER A 22 22.41 -3.53 8.35
C SER A 22 21.43 -3.09 9.44
N ASN A 23 21.77 -3.36 10.70
CA ASN A 23 21.04 -2.84 11.86
C ASN A 23 20.98 -1.30 11.89
N HIS A 24 21.97 -0.61 11.31
CA HIS A 24 21.95 0.84 11.21
C HIS A 24 20.86 1.30 10.23
N LEU A 25 20.78 0.67 9.06
CA LEU A 25 19.76 0.95 8.06
C LEU A 25 18.36 0.55 8.55
N LEU A 26 18.25 -0.54 9.31
CA LEU A 26 17.01 -0.92 10.00
C LEU A 26 16.49 0.23 10.87
N ARG A 27 17.32 0.78 11.75
CA ARG A 27 16.92 1.90 12.64
C ARG A 27 16.59 3.17 11.86
N LEU A 28 17.38 3.50 10.83
CA LEU A 28 17.12 4.67 10.00
C LEU A 28 15.86 4.53 9.15
N SER A 29 15.50 3.32 8.74
CA SER A 29 14.31 3.06 7.91
C SER A 29 13.00 3.40 8.61
N ALA A 30 12.97 3.46 9.95
CA ALA A 30 11.79 3.90 10.71
C ALA A 30 11.52 5.40 10.53
N HIS A 31 12.50 6.17 10.06
CA HIS A 31 12.45 7.63 9.96
C HIS A 31 12.22 8.12 8.53
N VAL A 32 11.92 7.22 7.57
CA VAL A 32 11.67 7.65 6.19
C VAL A 32 10.38 8.46 6.10
N HIS A 33 10.43 9.51 5.29
CA HIS A 33 9.32 10.44 5.12
C HIS A 33 8.42 10.10 3.94
N SER A 34 8.87 9.22 3.05
CA SER A 34 8.10 8.77 1.91
C SER A 34 8.30 7.28 1.70
N ILE A 35 7.20 6.58 1.44
CA ILE A 35 7.19 5.16 1.13
C ILE A 35 6.26 4.89 -0.05
N ARG A 36 6.66 3.95 -0.88
CA ARG A 36 5.94 3.55 -2.08
C ARG A 36 5.79 2.05 -2.11
N PHE A 37 4.56 1.58 -2.30
CA PHE A 37 4.26 0.16 -2.42
C PHE A 37 3.90 -0.13 -3.85
N TYR A 38 4.60 -1.09 -4.46
CA TYR A 38 4.21 -1.66 -5.73
C TYR A 38 3.44 -2.93 -5.47
N CYS A 39 2.23 -2.99 -6.02
CA CYS A 39 1.42 -4.18 -5.94
C CYS A 39 1.29 -4.82 -7.33
N THR A 40 1.45 -6.13 -7.34
CA THR A 40 1.56 -6.95 -8.54
C THR A 40 0.26 -7.70 -8.83
N TYR A 41 0.07 -8.14 -10.07
CA TYR A 41 -1.11 -8.93 -10.43
C TYR A 41 -1.22 -10.21 -9.60
N ASN A 42 -0.09 -10.84 -9.30
CA ASN A 42 -0.03 -12.05 -8.48
C ASN A 42 -0.53 -11.82 -7.05
N GLU A 43 -0.23 -10.66 -6.46
CA GLU A 43 -0.72 -10.33 -5.11
C GLU A 43 -2.22 -10.07 -5.08
N LEU A 44 -2.77 -9.48 -6.14
CA LEU A 44 -4.22 -9.38 -6.34
C LEU A 44 -4.85 -10.78 -6.50
N LEU A 45 -4.27 -11.66 -7.32
CA LEU A 45 -4.79 -13.02 -7.47
C LEU A 45 -4.72 -13.82 -6.16
N ARG A 46 -3.67 -13.62 -5.36
CA ARG A 46 -3.54 -14.25 -4.04
C ARG A 46 -4.55 -13.73 -3.04
N SER A 47 -4.92 -12.44 -3.09
CA SER A 47 -5.95 -11.88 -2.21
C SER A 47 -7.34 -12.42 -2.52
N ARG A 48 -7.58 -12.89 -3.75
CA ARG A 48 -8.85 -13.51 -4.19
C ARG A 48 -9.03 -14.97 -3.76
N ARG A 49 -8.01 -15.58 -3.14
CA ARG A 49 -8.09 -16.98 -2.69
C ARG A 49 -8.90 -17.07 -1.39
N PRO A 50 -9.94 -17.92 -1.32
CA PRO A 50 -10.82 -18.02 -0.15
C PRO A 50 -10.11 -18.48 1.12
N GLU A 51 -8.93 -19.10 1.01
CA GLU A 51 -8.14 -19.52 2.18
C GLU A 51 -7.39 -18.37 2.87
N VAL A 52 -7.35 -17.17 2.27
CA VAL A 52 -6.53 -16.05 2.74
C VAL A 52 -7.38 -15.01 3.48
N GLN A 53 -7.39 -15.05 4.82
CA GLN A 53 -8.11 -14.05 5.64
C GLN A 53 -7.53 -12.62 5.52
N ILE A 54 -6.20 -12.49 5.45
CA ILE A 54 -5.53 -11.20 5.19
C ILE A 54 -4.47 -11.42 4.11
N PRO A 55 -4.54 -10.71 2.98
CA PRO A 55 -3.53 -10.82 1.92
C PRO A 55 -2.12 -10.52 2.47
N PRO A 56 -1.11 -11.34 2.16
CA PRO A 56 0.26 -11.14 2.65
C PRO A 56 0.81 -9.73 2.38
N PHE A 57 0.44 -9.15 1.23
CA PHE A 57 0.75 -7.78 0.87
C PHE A 57 0.14 -6.76 1.85
N LYS A 58 -1.16 -6.84 2.16
CA LYS A 58 -1.83 -5.94 3.12
C LYS A 58 -1.19 -6.04 4.51
N ALA A 59 -0.85 -7.25 4.94
CA ALA A 59 -0.16 -7.47 6.21
C ALA A 59 1.24 -6.83 6.24
N MET A 60 2.01 -6.96 5.15
CA MET A 60 3.31 -6.31 4.99
C MET A 60 3.19 -4.78 5.02
N VAL A 61 2.26 -4.20 4.25
CA VAL A 61 2.01 -2.75 4.22
C VAL A 61 1.71 -2.23 5.62
N LYS A 62 0.74 -2.84 6.30
CA LYS A 62 0.34 -2.44 7.65
C LYS A 62 1.52 -2.50 8.60
N LYS A 63 2.26 -3.61 8.62
CA LYS A 63 3.47 -3.74 9.46
C LYS A 63 4.48 -2.63 9.17
N MET A 64 4.80 -2.38 7.90
CA MET A 64 5.77 -1.37 7.54
C MET A 64 5.35 0.03 7.96
N LEU A 65 4.09 0.42 7.72
CA LEU A 65 3.57 1.74 8.06
C LEU A 65 3.51 1.97 9.57
N LEU A 66 3.14 0.94 10.35
CA LEU A 66 3.10 1.01 11.82
C LEU A 66 4.51 1.12 12.44
N GLU A 67 5.55 0.67 11.75
CA GLU A 67 6.94 0.80 12.18
C GLU A 67 7.55 2.18 11.84
N LEU A 68 6.86 3.01 11.06
CA LEU A 68 7.32 4.36 10.73
C LEU A 68 6.97 5.35 11.84
N VAL A 69 7.90 6.28 12.09
CA VAL A 69 7.76 7.33 13.10
C VAL A 69 7.07 8.57 12.53
N GLN A 70 7.48 9.01 11.34
CA GLN A 70 6.93 10.20 10.70
C GLN A 70 6.98 10.08 9.18
N VAL A 71 5.85 9.67 8.59
CA VAL A 71 5.69 9.56 7.13
C VAL A 71 4.83 10.70 6.62
N HIS A 72 5.32 11.40 5.59
CA HIS A 72 4.63 12.51 4.94
C HIS A 72 3.97 12.08 3.63
N SER A 73 4.48 11.06 2.95
CA SER A 73 3.95 10.57 1.67
C SER A 73 3.84 9.05 1.68
N VAL A 74 2.64 8.53 1.42
CA VAL A 74 2.39 7.11 1.17
C VAL A 74 1.81 6.98 -0.24
N ARG A 75 2.44 6.17 -1.09
CA ARG A 75 1.92 5.90 -2.43
C ARG A 75 1.76 4.42 -2.69
N PHE A 76 0.66 4.05 -3.31
CA PHE A 76 0.38 2.72 -3.81
C PHE A 76 0.29 2.77 -5.33
N HIS A 77 1.15 1.98 -5.97
CA HIS A 77 1.20 1.83 -7.42
C HIS A 77 0.85 0.40 -7.81
N MET A 78 0.15 0.27 -8.93
CA MET A 78 -0.10 -1.01 -9.55
C MET A 78 0.89 -1.24 -10.69
N GLU A 79 1.23 -2.51 -10.93
CA GLU A 79 2.03 -2.89 -12.09
C GLU A 79 1.37 -2.48 -13.41
N GLU A 80 2.13 -1.93 -14.36
CA GLU A 80 1.59 -1.45 -15.64
C GLU A 80 0.88 -2.54 -16.43
N SER A 81 1.34 -3.80 -16.31
CA SER A 81 0.71 -4.96 -16.93
C SER A 81 -0.74 -5.15 -16.47
N MET A 82 -1.08 -4.81 -15.22
CA MET A 82 -2.45 -4.87 -14.70
C MET A 82 -3.38 -3.86 -15.36
N GLN A 83 -2.87 -2.71 -15.79
CA GLN A 83 -3.67 -1.72 -16.54
C GLN A 83 -4.08 -2.25 -17.91
N ARG A 84 -3.33 -3.21 -18.48
CA ARG A 84 -3.56 -3.80 -19.80
C ARG A 84 -4.39 -5.08 -19.78
N LEU A 85 -4.34 -5.85 -18.68
CA LEU A 85 -5.09 -7.10 -18.49
C LEU A 85 -6.61 -6.91 -18.32
N CYS A 86 -7.08 -5.65 -18.36
CA CYS A 86 -8.45 -5.24 -18.08
C CYS A 86 -9.53 -5.67 -19.11
N TYR A 87 -9.19 -6.49 -20.11
CA TYR A 87 -10.12 -6.89 -21.17
C TYR A 87 -10.61 -8.34 -21.09
N GLU A 88 -9.98 -9.24 -20.33
CA GLU A 88 -10.17 -10.68 -20.57
C GLU A 88 -10.73 -11.53 -19.41
N ASP A 89 -10.95 -11.02 -18.19
CA ASP A 89 -11.38 -11.92 -17.09
C ASP A 89 -12.70 -11.56 -16.41
N GLU A 90 -13.42 -12.64 -16.13
CA GLU A 90 -14.86 -12.83 -16.00
C GLU A 90 -15.49 -12.28 -14.71
N GLU A 91 -16.81 -12.11 -14.80
CA GLU A 91 -17.78 -11.81 -13.74
C GLU A 91 -17.56 -12.67 -12.48
N GLY A 92 -16.73 -12.18 -11.56
CA GLY A 92 -16.60 -12.74 -10.22
C GLY A 92 -16.89 -11.67 -9.18
N GLU A 93 -18.08 -11.70 -8.58
CA GLU A 93 -18.44 -10.91 -7.40
C GLU A 93 -17.54 -11.29 -6.21
N LEU A 94 -16.34 -10.72 -6.12
CA LEU A 94 -15.42 -10.99 -5.03
C LEU A 94 -14.84 -9.68 -4.48
N SER A 95 -15.24 -9.35 -3.25
CA SER A 95 -14.68 -8.36 -2.31
C SER A 95 -13.94 -7.19 -2.98
N ASP A 96 -14.72 -6.18 -3.34
CA ASP A 96 -14.49 -5.29 -4.48
C ASP A 96 -13.49 -4.13 -4.29
N TYR A 97 -12.78 -4.06 -3.18
CA TYR A 97 -11.79 -3.01 -2.93
C TYR A 97 -10.48 -3.65 -2.46
N TRP A 98 -9.49 -3.76 -3.34
CA TRP A 98 -8.22 -4.33 -2.91
C TRP A 98 -7.42 -3.31 -2.09
N LEU A 99 -6.98 -2.22 -2.72
CA LEU A 99 -6.21 -1.19 -2.03
C LEU A 99 -7.11 -0.18 -1.31
N THR A 100 -8.30 0.10 -1.86
CA THR A 100 -9.25 1.12 -1.39
C THR A 100 -10.26 0.63 -0.35
N ASP A 101 -10.01 -0.56 0.20
CA ASP A 101 -10.80 -1.13 1.30
C ASP A 101 -10.60 -0.31 2.57
N VAL A 102 -11.73 0.12 3.15
CA VAL A 102 -11.77 0.99 4.32
C VAL A 102 -11.12 0.31 5.51
N ASP A 103 -11.41 -0.97 5.79
CA ASP A 103 -10.87 -1.66 6.96
C ASP A 103 -9.34 -1.80 6.86
N PHE A 104 -8.84 -2.05 5.65
CA PHE A 104 -7.42 -2.07 5.38
C PHE A 104 -6.75 -0.71 5.64
N VAL A 105 -7.32 0.37 5.10
CA VAL A 105 -6.77 1.73 5.22
C VAL A 105 -6.83 2.22 6.66
N MET A 106 -7.97 2.04 7.32
CA MET A 106 -8.16 2.38 8.73
C MET A 106 -7.19 1.62 9.64
N GLY A 107 -6.76 0.42 9.22
CA GLY A 107 -5.76 -0.37 9.93
C GLY A 107 -4.38 0.26 10.08
N TRP A 108 -4.05 1.33 9.35
CA TRP A 108 -2.76 2.04 9.45
C TRP A 108 -2.86 3.56 9.33
N VAL A 109 -3.92 4.11 8.73
CA VAL A 109 -4.02 5.56 8.46
C VAL A 109 -4.04 6.39 9.74
N GLU A 110 -4.67 5.89 10.80
CA GLU A 110 -4.73 6.59 12.09
C GLU A 110 -3.33 6.78 12.70
N HIS A 111 -2.45 5.79 12.51
CA HIS A 111 -1.07 5.84 13.02
C HIS A 111 -0.22 6.87 12.29
N VAL A 112 -0.41 7.02 10.98
CA VAL A 112 0.39 7.92 10.14
C VAL A 112 -0.26 9.28 9.90
N GLY A 113 -1.56 9.41 10.20
CA GLY A 113 -2.42 10.53 9.78
C GLY A 113 -1.93 11.89 10.24
N LEU A 114 -1.40 11.98 11.47
CA LEU A 114 -0.88 13.24 12.02
C LEU A 114 0.28 13.84 11.23
N SER A 115 1.08 12.99 10.56
CA SER A 115 2.21 13.44 9.75
C SER A 115 1.97 13.36 8.25
N LEU A 116 0.93 12.64 7.82
CA LEU A 116 0.65 12.37 6.42
C LEU A 116 0.22 13.66 5.71
N LYS A 117 0.92 13.99 4.63
CA LYS A 117 0.63 15.15 3.76
C LYS A 117 0.12 14.72 2.40
N GLU A 118 0.52 13.53 1.94
CA GLU A 118 0.16 13.00 0.65
C GLU A 118 -0.18 11.51 0.77
N LEU A 119 -1.38 11.14 0.30
CA LEU A 119 -1.77 9.76 0.06
C LEU A 119 -2.12 9.62 -1.42
N CYS A 120 -1.39 8.76 -2.12
CA CYS A 120 -1.66 8.43 -3.51
C CYS A 120 -2.02 6.94 -3.61
N MET A 121 -3.18 6.64 -4.20
CA MET A 121 -3.63 5.28 -4.42
C MET A 121 -4.07 5.15 -5.85
N THR A 122 -3.30 4.40 -6.65
CA THR A 122 -3.74 3.98 -7.98
C THR A 122 -4.54 2.69 -7.80
N ASP A 123 -5.82 2.72 -8.11
CA ASP A 123 -6.72 1.58 -7.96
C ASP A 123 -6.97 0.90 -9.31
N PHE A 124 -7.49 -0.32 -9.26
CA PHE A 124 -7.79 -1.12 -10.44
C PHE A 124 -9.02 -0.52 -11.13
N TRP A 125 -8.88 -0.11 -12.40
CA TRP A 125 -9.90 0.70 -13.10
C TRP A 125 -11.31 0.06 -13.05
N GLN A 126 -11.38 -1.27 -13.19
CA GLN A 126 -12.64 -2.01 -13.14
C GLN A 126 -13.33 -1.85 -11.78
N GLN A 127 -12.59 -1.85 -10.67
CA GLN A 127 -13.14 -1.61 -9.33
C GLN A 127 -13.60 -0.15 -9.19
N SER A 128 -12.77 0.80 -9.64
CA SER A 128 -13.05 2.24 -9.50
C SER A 128 -14.25 2.74 -10.31
N CYS A 129 -14.54 2.12 -11.46
CA CYS A 129 -15.65 2.56 -12.32
C CYS A 129 -17.01 1.99 -11.90
N TRP A 130 -17.02 0.89 -11.14
CA TRP A 130 -18.26 0.16 -10.86
C TRP A 130 -18.79 0.45 -9.46
N ARG A 131 -17.95 0.87 -8.51
CA ARG A 131 -18.40 1.14 -7.14
C ARG A 131 -17.69 2.33 -6.49
N ARG A 132 -18.47 3.11 -5.75
CA ARG A 132 -17.97 4.28 -5.01
C ARG A 132 -17.30 3.85 -3.71
N THR A 133 -16.00 4.07 -3.58
CA THR A 133 -15.28 3.88 -2.31
C THR A 133 -15.67 4.94 -1.27
N GLN A 134 -15.67 4.55 0.01
CA GLN A 134 -15.88 5.45 1.14
C GLN A 134 -14.56 5.96 1.76
N ILE A 135 -13.41 5.56 1.20
CA ILE A 135 -12.09 5.87 1.74
C ILE A 135 -11.86 7.36 1.97
N LEU A 136 -12.29 8.22 1.03
CA LEU A 136 -12.14 9.68 1.17
C LEU A 136 -12.89 10.22 2.38
N SER A 137 -14.09 9.69 2.65
CA SER A 137 -14.85 10.05 3.84
C SER A 137 -14.16 9.58 5.10
N ALA A 138 -13.59 8.37 5.09
CA ALA A 138 -12.89 7.78 6.22
C ALA A 138 -11.57 8.50 6.55
N ILE A 139 -10.78 8.90 5.55
CA ILE A 139 -9.52 9.62 5.79
C ILE A 139 -9.74 11.09 6.17
N SER A 140 -10.87 11.68 5.77
CA SER A 140 -11.16 13.11 6.06
C SER A 140 -11.65 13.35 7.50
N THR A 141 -11.87 12.30 8.29
CA THR A 141 -12.27 12.40 9.71
C THR A 141 -11.09 12.41 10.68
N HIS A 142 -9.85 12.33 10.18
CA HIS A 142 -8.60 12.35 10.94
C HIS A 142 -7.74 13.55 10.56
#